data_AF-A0A376K248-F1
#
_entry.id   AF-A0A376K248-F1
#
_cell.length_a   1.000
_cell.length_b   1.000
_cell.length_c   1.000
_cell.angle_alpha   90.00
_cell.angle_beta   90.00
_cell.angle_gamma   90.00
#
_symmetry.space_group_name_H-M   'P 1'
#
loop_
_entity.id
_entity.type
_entity.pdbx_description
1 polymer ?
#
loop_
_entity_poly.entity_id
_entity_poly.type
_entity_poly.pdbx_seq_one_letter_code
_entity_poly.pdbx_strand_id
1 'polypeptide(L)' 'MIPHHLIGHGQGGMGTKAHDLFVLPLCRKHHDELHADTVAFEEKYGSQLELIFRFIDRALAIGVLA' A
#
# COMPACT_ATOMS: atom_id res chain seq x y z
N MET A 1 -8.23 -7.33 7.37
CA MET A 1 -7.37 -6.34 6.67
C MET A 1 -6.07 -6.25 7.42
N ILE A 2 -4.94 -6.25 6.73
CA ILE A 2 -3.60 -6.06 7.30
C ILE A 2 -2.91 -4.88 6.61
N PRO A 3 -2.14 -4.07 7.36
CA PRO A 3 -1.44 -2.92 6.79
C PRO A 3 -0.27 -3.42 5.93
N HIS A 4 -0.31 -3.11 4.63
CA HIS A 4 0.84 -3.26 3.75
C HIS A 4 1.52 -1.90 3.61
N HIS A 5 2.76 -1.76 4.07
CA HIS A 5 3.52 -0.52 3.90
C HIS A 5 4.16 -0.49 2.51
N LEU A 6 4.13 0.67 1.86
CA LEU A 6 4.78 0.92 0.57
C LEU A 6 6.24 0.43 0.57
N ILE A 7 6.59 -0.37 -0.43
CA ILE A 7 7.96 -0.85 -0.67
C ILE A 7 8.49 -0.38 -2.03
N GLY A 8 9.82 -0.25 -2.17
CA GLY A 8 10.45 0.05 -3.46
C GLY A 8 10.45 1.53 -3.89
N HIS A 9 9.97 2.46 -3.05
CA HIS A 9 9.86 3.90 -3.39
C HIS A 9 10.63 4.84 -2.45
N GLY A 10 11.65 4.32 -1.75
CA GLY A 10 12.51 5.14 -0.87
C GLY A 10 11.83 5.71 0.38
N GLN A 11 10.59 5.31 0.69
CA GLN A 11 9.86 5.74 1.89
C GLN A 11 10.21 4.91 3.13
N GLY A 12 11.00 3.85 2.98
CA GLY A 12 11.53 3.01 4.05
C GLY A 12 12.96 2.59 3.76
N GLY A 13 13.56 1.81 4.66
CA GLY A 13 14.94 1.32 4.57
C GLY A 13 15.07 -0.12 5.07
N MET A 14 16.31 -0.61 5.13
CA MET A 14 16.57 -1.97 5.61
C MET A 14 16.09 -2.14 7.06
N GLY A 15 15.16 -3.06 7.28
CA GLY A 15 14.57 -3.33 8.60
C GLY A 15 13.57 -2.28 9.09
N THR A 16 13.25 -1.27 8.28
CA THR A 16 12.25 -0.25 8.62
C THR A 16 11.06 -0.31 7.66
N LYS A 17 9.94 0.28 8.09
CA LYS A 17 8.71 0.37 7.29
C LYS A 17 8.52 1.80 6.81
N ALA A 18 7.80 1.97 5.70
CA ALA A 18 7.34 3.29 5.29
C ALA A 18 6.39 3.89 6.35
N HIS A 19 6.25 5.22 6.32
CA HIS A 19 5.33 5.93 7.20
C HIS A 19 3.91 5.32 7.15
N ASP A 20 3.18 5.33 8.27
CA ASP A 20 1.85 4.69 8.40
C ASP A 20 0.78 5.29 7.46
N LEU A 21 1.01 6.51 6.98
CA LEU A 21 0.17 7.12 5.94
C LEU A 21 0.29 6.42 4.58
N PHE A 22 1.45 5.81 4.28
CA PHE A 22 1.70 5.10 3.03
C PHE A 22 1.43 3.60 3.19
N VAL A 23 0.22 3.31 3.67
CA VAL A 23 -0.27 1.95 3.89
C VAL A 23 -1.43 1.65 2.94
N LEU A 24 -1.31 0.53 2.22
CA LEU A 24 -2.39 -0.06 1.45
C LEU A 24 -3.09 -1.12 2.31
N PRO A 25 -4.37 -0.94 2.66
CA PRO A 25 -5.09 -1.97 3.41
C PRO A 25 -5.38 -3.16 2.47
N LEU A 26 -4.81 -4.33 2.76
CA LEU A 26 -5.00 -5.55 1.99
C LEU A 26 -5.61 -6.67 2.83
N CYS A 27 -6.28 -7.63 2.20
CA CYS A 27 -6.56 -8.92 2.85
C CYS A 27 -5.28 -9.77 2.86
N ARG A 28 -5.23 -10.81 3.71
CA ARG A 28 -4.05 -11.69 3.83
C ARG A 28 -3.58 -12.20 2.46
N LYS A 29 -4.50 -12.72 1.65
CA LYS A 29 -4.20 -13.25 0.32
C LYS A 29 -3.49 -12.23 -0.58
N HIS A 30 -4.02 -11.01 -0.70
CA HIS A 30 -3.43 -9.98 -1.58
C HIS A 30 -2.12 -9.42 -1.02
N HIS A 31 -2.01 -9.31 0.30
CA HIS A 31 -0.75 -8.93 0.93
C HIS A 31 0.36 -9.95 0.63
N ASP A 32 0.04 -11.24 0.77
CA ASP A 32 1.00 -12.31 0.49
C ASP A 32 1.31 -12.39 -1.03
N GLU A 33 0.31 -12.17 -1.90
CA GLU A 33 0.49 -12.06 -3.37
C GLU A 33 1.46 -10.94 -3.73
N LEU A 34 1.30 -9.75 -3.14
CA LEU A 34 2.19 -8.61 -3.37
C LEU A 34 3.62 -8.91 -2.90
N HIS A 35 3.79 -9.50 -1.70
CA HIS A 35 5.13 -9.84 -1.20
C HIS A 35 5.79 -11.00 -1.96
N ALA A 36 5.01 -11.86 -2.63
CA ALA A 36 5.56 -12.93 -3.46
C ALA A 36 6.11 -12.39 -4.78
N ASP A 37 5.39 -11.47 -5.44
CA ASP A 37 5.82 -10.82 -6.68
C ASP A 37 5.16 -9.45 -6.83
N THR A 38 5.91 -8.40 -6.48
CA THR A 38 5.42 -7.02 -6.53
C THR A 38 5.08 -6.59 -7.95
N VAL A 39 5.87 -7.02 -8.94
CA VAL A 39 5.69 -6.60 -10.34
C VAL A 39 4.41 -7.20 -10.89
N ALA A 40 4.22 -8.51 -10.74
CA ALA A 40 3.01 -9.20 -11.20
C ALA A 40 1.75 -8.69 -10.48
N PHE A 41 1.86 -8.36 -9.18
CA PHE A 41 0.77 -7.74 -8.44
C PHE A 41 0.40 -6.37 -9.03
N GLU A 42 1.39 -5.50 -9.24
CA GLU A 42 1.17 -4.15 -9.74
C GLU A 42 0.65 -4.13 -11.18
N GLU A 43 1.09 -5.06 -12.05
CA GLU A 43 0.54 -5.23 -13.41
C GLU A 43 -0.94 -5.62 -13.38
N LYS A 44 -1.36 -6.41 -12.38
CA LYS A 44 -2.73 -6.95 -12.28
C LYS A 44 -3.72 -5.99 -11.63
N TYR A 45 -3.30 -5.26 -10.61
CA TYR A 45 -4.20 -4.44 -9.79
C TYR A 45 -3.93 -2.92 -9.87
N GLY A 46 -2.80 -2.52 -10.47
CA GLY A 46 -2.28 -1.15 -10.44
C GLY A 46 -1.14 -1.00 -9.44
N SER A 47 -0.31 0.04 -9.65
CA SER A 47 0.86 0.29 -8.80
C SER A 47 0.49 0.52 -7.33
N GLN A 48 1.38 0.18 -6.39
CA GLN A 48 1.18 0.49 -4.97
C GLN A 48 0.85 1.98 -4.74
N LEU A 49 1.55 2.88 -5.44
CA LEU A 49 1.34 4.33 -5.36
C LEU A 49 -0.07 4.73 -5.78
N GLU A 50 -0.56 4.23 -6.92
CA GLU A 50 -1.91 4.53 -7.39
C GLU A 50 -2.96 4.06 -6.38
N LEU A 51 -2.83 2.82 -5.89
CA LEU A 51 -3.77 2.23 -4.95
C LEU A 51 -3.78 2.98 -3.61
N ILE A 52 -2.61 3.41 -3.12
CA ILE A 52 -2.49 4.24 -1.91
C ILE A 52 -3.11 5.61 -2.13
N PHE A 53 -2.85 6.29 -3.27
CA PHE A 53 -3.45 7.59 -3.55
C PHE A 53 -4.98 7.51 -3.61
N ARG A 54 -5.53 6.49 -4.27
CA ARG A 54 -6.98 6.26 -4.31
C ARG A 54 -7.56 5.99 -2.92
N PHE A 55 -6.83 5.27 -2.08
CA PHE A 55 -7.24 5.01 -0.71
C PHE A 55 -7.23 6.28 0.16
N ILE A 56 -6.15 7.07 0.10
CA ILE A 56 -6.02 8.33 0.84
C ILE A 56 -7.07 9.33 0.37
N ASP A 57 -7.28 9.48 -0.94
CA ASP A 57 -8.32 10.35 -1.51
C ASP A 57 -9.70 9.97 -0.97
N ARG A 58 -10.03 8.68 -0.96
CA ARG A 58 -11.29 8.20 -0.37
C ARG A 58 -11.38 8.51 1.12
N ALA A 59 -10.30 8.31 1.88
CA ALA A 59 -10.25 8.56 3.32
C ALA A 59 -10.45 10.05 3.65
N LEU A 60 -9.83 10.94 2.87
CA LEU A 60 -10.03 12.38 2.96
C LEU A 60 -11.48 12.76 2.61
N ALA A 61 -12.02 12.22 1.51
CA ALA A 61 -13.38 12.53 1.06
C ALA A 61 -14.47 12.15 2.06
N ILE A 62 -14.23 11.15 2.91
CA ILE A 62 -15.16 10.74 3.99
C ILE A 62 -14.82 11.35 5.36
N GLY A 63 -13.75 12.16 5.45
CA GLY A 63 -13.39 12.90 6.66
C GLY A 63 -12.77 12.06 7.78
N VAL A 64 -12.15 10.91 7.49
CA VAL A 64 -11.49 10.08 8.53
C VAL A 64 -10.03 10.48 8.79
N LEU A 65 -9.46 11.31 7.93
CA LEU A 65 -8.15 11.95 8.11
C LEU A 65 -8.40 13.45 8.33
N ALA A 66 -7.99 13.99 9.47
CA ALA A 66 -8.24 15.37 9.92
C ALA A 66 -6.94 16.08 10.30
#